data_AF-A0AA46YFW0-F1
#
_entry.id   AF-A0AA46YFW0-F1
#
_cell.length_a   1.000
_cell.length_b   1.000
_cell.length_c   1.000
_cell.angle_alpha   90.00
_cell.angle_beta   90.00
_cell.angle_gamma   90.00
#
_symmetry.space_group_name_H-M   'P 1'
#
loop_
_entity.id
_entity.type
_entity.pdbx_description
1 polymer ?
#
loop_
_entity_poly.entity_id
_entity_poly.type
_entity_poly.pdbx_seq_one_letter_code
_entity_poly.pdbx_strand_id
1 'polypeptide(L)'
;MKKWIPVVLLSISSFQSAFAASDAKTVTDSFVKKLSCQNLSVDSIYESLQPTAYHTYYHLPIQNWGFNSAGADLGVCWGLSSAQRRMFMLGRFEEKEELSRTEIRNKTLDILRGFDYSPLQSFDYSPLQTSRGREMMVATPIRRWDVVKFSDTSMIRSWAREDMDPEGIYPLVNRGYAETAAGKPVWKTYKLDVERGQQQRFFRGGNLAMVVGDTLARGTVDNLVTMTTLAKNLAGKRLTLLNLRWGMMDQHVVVAKNMMENERYYIIFVYDSNRPLADGMIYFDKKQKTFHAPGIRALLPKHVAGDEKKEAGVFLVDEDDRAPLEEAMLRHYRAECNK
;
A
#
# COMPACT_ATOMS: atom_id res chain seq x y z
N MET A 1 -5.54 -83.20 40.03
CA MET A 1 -6.79 -83.09 39.25
C MET A 1 -6.98 -81.63 38.85
N LYS A 2 -7.24 -81.40 37.56
CA LYS A 2 -7.46 -80.10 36.90
C LYS A 2 -8.77 -79.46 37.38
N LYS A 3 -8.82 -78.12 37.48
CA LYS A 3 -9.89 -77.28 36.88
C LYS A 3 -9.34 -75.87 36.62
N TRP A 4 -9.35 -75.49 35.35
CA TRP A 4 -9.08 -74.15 34.83
C TRP A 4 -10.38 -73.34 34.79
N ILE A 5 -10.30 -72.02 35.01
CA ILE A 5 -11.39 -71.06 34.78
C ILE A 5 -10.98 -70.21 33.56
N PRO A 6 -11.81 -70.07 32.52
CA PRO A 6 -11.52 -69.19 31.40
C PRO A 6 -11.95 -67.75 31.73
N VAL A 7 -11.06 -66.79 31.49
CA VAL A 7 -11.40 -65.37 31.46
C VAL A 7 -11.74 -65.01 30.01
N VAL A 8 -12.94 -64.48 29.84
CA VAL A 8 -13.55 -64.04 28.58
C VAL A 8 -12.81 -62.81 28.04
N LEU A 9 -12.41 -62.87 26.77
CA LEU A 9 -11.93 -61.72 25.99
C LEU A 9 -13.09 -60.74 25.77
N LEU A 10 -12.94 -59.52 26.28
CA LEU A 10 -13.73 -58.36 25.85
C LEU A 10 -13.02 -57.74 24.64
N SER A 11 -13.64 -57.91 23.47
CA SER A 11 -13.33 -57.22 22.23
C SER A 11 -13.64 -55.73 22.37
N ILE A 12 -12.60 -54.92 22.59
CA ILE A 12 -12.69 -53.46 22.44
C ILE A 12 -12.81 -53.19 20.93
N SER A 13 -14.01 -52.89 20.49
CA SER A 13 -14.26 -52.31 19.17
C SER A 13 -13.67 -50.90 19.18
N SER A 14 -12.54 -50.75 18.49
CA SER A 14 -11.97 -49.47 18.13
C SER A 14 -12.96 -48.73 17.22
N PHE A 15 -13.76 -47.85 17.83
CA PHE A 15 -14.37 -46.74 17.11
C PHE A 15 -13.24 -45.85 16.60
N GLN A 16 -12.77 -46.13 15.39
CA GLN A 16 -12.09 -45.13 14.58
C GLN A 16 -13.13 -44.04 14.29
N SER A 17 -13.13 -43.00 15.13
CA SER A 17 -13.65 -41.70 14.75
C SER A 17 -12.78 -41.21 13.60
N ALA A 18 -13.15 -41.60 12.38
CA ALA A 18 -12.76 -40.87 11.19
C ALA A 18 -13.35 -39.46 11.35
N PHE A 19 -12.59 -38.57 11.99
CA PHE A 19 -12.71 -37.15 11.71
C PHE A 19 -12.36 -37.03 10.23
N ALA A 20 -13.40 -37.07 9.39
CA ALA A 20 -13.33 -36.47 8.08
C ALA A 20 -12.87 -35.03 8.35
N ALA A 21 -11.60 -34.75 8.08
CA ALA A 21 -11.15 -33.38 7.88
C ALA A 21 -12.05 -32.87 6.77
N SER A 22 -13.11 -32.13 7.10
CA SER A 22 -13.85 -31.39 6.09
C SER A 22 -12.77 -30.58 5.39
N ASP A 23 -12.58 -30.80 4.09
CA ASP A 23 -11.62 -30.01 3.31
C ASP A 23 -11.90 -28.55 3.64
N ALA A 24 -11.02 -27.96 4.44
CA ALA A 24 -11.22 -26.62 4.95
C ALA A 24 -11.26 -25.74 3.72
N LYS A 25 -12.41 -25.09 3.47
CA LYS A 25 -12.56 -24.23 2.30
C LYS A 25 -11.38 -23.26 2.28
N THR A 26 -10.70 -23.16 1.14
CA THR A 26 -9.58 -22.26 0.95
C THR A 26 -9.86 -21.31 -0.22
N VAL A 27 -9.28 -20.11 -0.14
CA VAL A 27 -9.31 -19.10 -1.20
C VAL A 27 -7.92 -18.97 -1.79
N THR A 28 -7.84 -18.86 -3.12
CA THR A 28 -6.62 -18.53 -3.86
C THR A 28 -6.99 -17.49 -4.91
N ASP A 29 -6.22 -16.42 -4.97
CA ASP A 29 -6.35 -15.33 -5.95
C ASP A 29 -4.94 -14.82 -6.31
N SER A 30 -4.82 -13.73 -7.07
CA SER A 30 -3.51 -13.12 -7.40
C SER A 30 -2.68 -12.63 -6.19
N PHE A 31 -3.28 -12.52 -5.00
CA PHE A 31 -2.66 -11.97 -3.80
C PHE A 31 -2.31 -13.06 -2.76
N VAL A 32 -3.21 -13.99 -2.50
CA VAL A 32 -3.06 -15.08 -1.52
C VAL A 32 -3.09 -16.46 -2.16
N LYS A 33 -2.42 -17.42 -1.51
CA LYS A 33 -2.40 -18.83 -1.90
C LYS A 33 -2.90 -19.70 -0.76
N LYS A 34 -3.93 -20.51 -1.02
CA LYS A 34 -4.52 -21.47 -0.07
C LYS A 34 -4.90 -20.85 1.29
N LEU A 35 -5.46 -19.65 1.28
CA LEU A 35 -5.94 -18.97 2.48
C LEU A 35 -7.10 -19.75 3.09
N SER A 36 -6.96 -20.22 4.33
CA SER A 36 -7.99 -21.00 5.03
C SER A 36 -9.16 -20.13 5.52
N CYS A 37 -10.39 -20.60 5.29
CA CYS A 37 -11.60 -19.93 5.77
C CYS A 37 -11.95 -20.21 7.24
N GLN A 38 -11.34 -21.21 7.88
CA GLN A 38 -11.70 -21.63 9.24
C GLN A 38 -11.26 -20.61 10.32
N ASN A 39 -10.11 -19.96 10.13
CA ASN A 39 -9.53 -18.98 11.06
C ASN A 39 -9.10 -17.72 10.30
N LEU A 40 -10.02 -17.15 9.52
CA LEU A 40 -9.73 -15.99 8.69
C LEU A 40 -9.51 -14.74 9.56
N SER A 41 -8.29 -14.19 9.48
CA SER A 41 -7.85 -12.98 10.17
C SER A 41 -6.95 -12.16 9.24
N VAL A 42 -6.62 -10.94 9.62
CA VAL A 42 -5.65 -10.11 8.88
C VAL A 42 -4.28 -10.80 8.84
N ASP A 43 -3.84 -11.38 9.96
CA ASP A 43 -2.58 -12.11 10.02
C ASP A 43 -2.57 -13.33 9.09
N SER A 44 -3.65 -14.12 9.05
CA SER A 44 -3.69 -15.29 8.18
C SER A 44 -3.74 -14.93 6.68
N ILE A 45 -4.31 -13.77 6.33
CA ILE A 45 -4.22 -13.20 4.98
C ILE A 45 -2.76 -12.89 4.63
N TYR A 46 -2.05 -12.16 5.50
CA TYR A 46 -0.65 -11.82 5.27
C TYR A 46 0.26 -13.05 5.18
N GLU A 47 0.07 -14.03 6.08
CA GLU A 47 0.81 -15.29 6.06
C GLU A 47 0.63 -16.03 4.73
N SER A 48 -0.58 -15.98 4.17
CA SER A 48 -0.96 -16.63 2.92
C SER A 48 -0.54 -15.87 1.65
N LEU A 49 0.13 -14.72 1.77
CA LEU A 49 0.58 -13.96 0.60
C LEU A 49 1.47 -14.79 -0.31
N GLN A 50 1.19 -14.71 -1.62
CA GLN A 50 2.03 -15.32 -2.64
C GLN A 50 3.38 -14.59 -2.72
N PRO A 51 4.50 -15.28 -2.98
CA PRO A 51 5.78 -14.63 -3.24
C PRO A 51 5.72 -13.63 -4.40
N THR A 52 4.90 -13.93 -5.42
CA THR A 52 4.67 -13.08 -6.58
C THR A 52 3.87 -11.83 -6.28
N ALA A 53 3.17 -11.74 -5.14
CA ALA A 53 2.37 -10.56 -4.78
C ALA A 53 3.25 -9.29 -4.67
N TYR A 54 4.51 -9.44 -4.27
CA TYR A 54 5.49 -8.33 -4.17
C TYR A 54 6.14 -7.92 -5.49
N HIS A 55 5.78 -8.60 -6.58
CA HIS A 55 6.30 -8.29 -7.90
C HIS A 55 5.88 -6.89 -8.31
N THR A 56 6.79 -6.12 -8.90
CA THR A 56 6.60 -4.71 -9.29
C THR A 56 5.35 -4.48 -10.15
N TYR A 57 4.95 -5.52 -10.89
CA TYR A 57 3.69 -5.63 -11.63
C TYR A 57 2.43 -5.27 -10.82
N TYR A 58 2.36 -5.64 -9.54
CA TYR A 58 1.22 -5.36 -8.66
C TYR A 58 1.36 -4.03 -7.88
N HIS A 59 2.49 -3.34 -8.03
CA HIS A 59 2.81 -2.10 -7.35
C HIS A 59 2.70 -0.92 -8.31
N LEU A 60 1.45 -0.63 -8.70
CA LEU A 60 1.10 0.54 -9.49
C LEU A 60 0.87 1.74 -8.58
N PRO A 61 1.23 2.95 -9.02
CA PRO A 61 1.90 3.30 -10.28
C PRO A 61 3.35 2.84 -10.38
N ILE A 62 3.84 2.62 -11.60
CA ILE A 62 5.27 2.31 -11.88
C ILE A 62 6.04 3.47 -12.49
N GLN A 63 5.45 4.64 -12.68
CA GLN A 63 6.17 5.77 -13.24
C GLN A 63 5.85 7.00 -12.41
N ASN A 64 6.87 7.81 -12.15
CA ASN A 64 6.70 9.09 -11.53
C ASN A 64 6.08 10.06 -12.56
N TRP A 65 4.99 10.74 -12.18
CA TRP A 65 4.45 11.85 -12.96
C TRP A 65 4.79 13.17 -12.25
N GLY A 66 5.38 14.09 -13.01
CA GLY A 66 5.65 15.43 -12.50
C GLY A 66 4.36 16.12 -12.04
N PHE A 67 4.40 16.75 -10.87
CA PHE A 67 3.27 17.47 -10.30
C PHE A 67 3.23 18.92 -10.78
N ASN A 68 2.03 19.52 -10.85
CA ASN A 68 1.83 20.84 -11.46
C ASN A 68 2.34 21.99 -10.58
N SER A 69 2.44 21.79 -9.28
CA SER A 69 2.77 22.88 -8.34
C SER A 69 4.23 23.35 -8.39
N ALA A 70 5.14 22.62 -9.05
CA ALA A 70 6.58 22.73 -8.79
C ALA A 70 6.93 22.66 -7.27
N GLY A 71 6.00 22.16 -6.45
CA GLY A 71 6.12 22.05 -5.01
C GLY A 71 7.10 20.96 -4.61
N ALA A 72 7.52 20.97 -3.34
CA ALA A 72 8.56 20.09 -2.82
C ALA A 72 8.36 18.63 -3.27
N ASP A 73 9.38 18.05 -3.90
CA ASP A 73 9.42 16.69 -4.46
C ASP A 73 8.84 15.60 -3.54
N LEU A 74 8.80 15.88 -2.23
CA LEU A 74 8.18 15.08 -1.19
C LEU A 74 6.69 14.73 -1.44
N GLY A 75 5.89 15.68 -1.94
CA GLY A 75 4.46 15.44 -2.19
C GLY A 75 4.22 14.39 -3.29
N VAL A 76 5.14 14.35 -4.26
CA VAL A 76 5.12 13.43 -5.40
C VAL A 76 5.36 12.00 -4.94
N CYS A 77 6.52 11.76 -4.32
CA CYS A 77 6.94 10.42 -3.91
C CYS A 77 5.99 9.82 -2.88
N TRP A 78 5.47 10.65 -1.97
CA TRP A 78 4.45 10.20 -1.01
C TRP A 78 3.18 9.74 -1.69
N GLY A 79 2.63 10.53 -2.61
CA GLY A 79 1.42 10.19 -3.36
C GLY A 79 1.56 8.85 -4.07
N LEU A 80 2.71 8.64 -4.70
CA LEU A 80 3.05 7.40 -5.41
C LEU A 80 3.15 6.20 -4.46
N SER A 81 3.93 6.31 -3.37
CA SER A 81 4.11 5.22 -2.42
C SER A 81 2.81 4.85 -1.69
N SER A 82 1.98 5.84 -1.36
CA SER A 82 0.66 5.61 -0.76
C SER A 82 -0.27 4.91 -1.76
N ALA A 83 -0.29 5.36 -3.02
CA ALA A 83 -1.04 4.69 -4.09
C ALA A 83 -0.60 3.24 -4.29
N GLN A 84 0.72 2.97 -4.32
CA GLN A 84 1.28 1.62 -4.43
C GLN A 84 0.85 0.70 -3.30
N ARG A 85 0.91 1.18 -2.06
CA ARG A 85 0.45 0.39 -0.91
C ARG A 85 -1.04 0.08 -1.01
N ARG A 86 -1.87 1.08 -1.38
CA ARG A 86 -3.31 0.87 -1.54
C ARG A 86 -3.63 -0.09 -2.69
N MET A 87 -3.01 0.07 -3.84
CA MET A 87 -3.18 -0.83 -4.99
C MET A 87 -2.77 -2.26 -4.65
N PHE A 88 -1.65 -2.45 -3.96
CA PHE A 88 -1.22 -3.77 -3.49
C PHE A 88 -2.27 -4.42 -2.57
N MET A 89 -2.82 -3.66 -1.61
CA MET A 89 -3.76 -4.22 -0.64
C MET A 89 -5.15 -4.47 -1.24
N LEU A 90 -5.61 -3.58 -2.12
CA LEU A 90 -7.01 -3.54 -2.59
C LEU A 90 -7.21 -4.12 -3.99
N GLY A 91 -6.17 -4.32 -4.80
CA GLY A 91 -6.31 -4.86 -6.15
C GLY A 91 -6.26 -6.39 -6.18
N ARG A 92 -7.15 -7.00 -6.97
CA ARG A 92 -7.09 -8.43 -7.33
C ARG A 92 -7.12 -8.58 -8.83
N PHE A 93 -6.03 -9.06 -9.38
CA PHE A 93 -5.82 -9.20 -10.82
C PHE A 93 -6.13 -10.62 -11.27
N GLU A 94 -6.42 -10.77 -12.56
CA GLU A 94 -6.76 -12.05 -13.19
C GLU A 94 -8.01 -12.69 -12.57
N GLU A 95 -8.91 -11.86 -12.06
CA GLU A 95 -10.15 -12.23 -11.39
C GLU A 95 -11.36 -11.83 -12.23
N LYS A 96 -12.42 -12.64 -12.22
CA LYS A 96 -13.64 -12.31 -12.97
C LYS A 96 -14.19 -10.93 -12.56
N GLU A 97 -14.30 -10.03 -13.53
CA GLU A 97 -14.90 -8.71 -13.36
C GLU A 97 -16.42 -8.82 -13.22
N GLU A 98 -16.97 -8.12 -12.22
CA GLU A 98 -18.41 -7.98 -11.99
C GLU A 98 -18.90 -6.55 -12.26
N LEU A 99 -17.97 -5.59 -12.40
CA LEU A 99 -18.23 -4.17 -12.57
C LEU A 99 -18.03 -3.75 -14.03
N SER A 100 -18.68 -2.66 -14.45
CA SER A 100 -18.40 -2.05 -15.75
C SER A 100 -16.99 -1.44 -15.79
N ARG A 101 -16.42 -1.30 -16.99
CA ARG A 101 -15.11 -0.66 -17.19
C ARG A 101 -15.02 0.73 -16.56
N THR A 102 -16.10 1.51 -16.65
CA THR A 102 -16.20 2.85 -16.06
C THR A 102 -16.13 2.82 -14.54
N GLU A 103 -16.83 1.88 -13.89
CA GLU A 103 -16.80 1.71 -12.44
C GLU A 103 -15.43 1.25 -11.95
N ILE A 104 -14.80 0.29 -12.64
CA ILE A 104 -13.45 -0.17 -12.34
C ILE A 104 -12.47 0.99 -12.44
N ARG A 105 -12.51 1.74 -13.55
CA ARG A 105 -11.68 2.93 -13.76
C ARG A 105 -11.84 3.93 -12.61
N ASN A 106 -13.07 4.28 -12.25
CA ASN A 106 -13.35 5.24 -11.20
C ASN A 106 -12.84 4.74 -9.84
N LYS A 107 -13.14 3.49 -9.46
CA LYS A 107 -12.63 2.88 -8.21
C LYS A 107 -11.10 2.82 -8.20
N THR A 108 -10.45 2.53 -9.33
CA THR A 108 -8.98 2.59 -9.42
C THR A 108 -8.47 4.00 -9.17
N LEU A 109 -9.04 5.03 -9.79
CA LEU A 109 -8.62 6.42 -9.57
C LEU A 109 -8.81 6.84 -8.12
N ASP A 110 -9.86 6.35 -7.45
CA ASP A 110 -10.13 6.54 -6.03
C ASP A 110 -9.05 5.88 -5.14
N ILE A 111 -8.68 4.63 -5.46
CA ILE A 111 -7.57 3.90 -4.81
C ILE A 111 -6.27 4.66 -4.97
N LEU A 112 -5.97 5.14 -6.17
CA LEU A 112 -4.75 5.88 -6.44
C LEU A 112 -4.73 7.19 -5.62
N ARG A 113 -5.83 7.96 -5.60
CA ARG A 113 -5.84 9.29 -4.98
C ARG A 113 -5.98 9.25 -3.45
N GLY A 114 -6.74 8.31 -2.89
CA GLY A 114 -6.93 8.22 -1.42
C GLY A 114 -8.10 9.02 -0.84
N PHE A 115 -8.88 9.69 -1.69
CA PHE A 115 -9.90 10.66 -1.29
C PHE A 115 -11.17 10.44 -2.09
N ASP A 116 -12.31 10.66 -1.46
CA ASP A 116 -13.56 10.89 -2.16
C ASP A 116 -13.72 12.39 -2.36
N TYR A 117 -14.38 12.76 -3.46
CA TYR A 117 -14.63 14.13 -3.82
C TYR A 117 -16.12 14.34 -3.95
N SER A 118 -16.66 15.11 -3.03
CA SER A 118 -18.03 15.61 -3.11
C SER A 118 -18.00 17.08 -3.55
N PRO A 119 -18.97 17.51 -4.40
CA PRO A 119 -19.19 18.92 -4.64
C PRO A 119 -19.34 19.64 -3.31
N LEU A 120 -18.73 20.82 -3.18
CA LEU A 120 -18.96 21.67 -2.01
C LEU A 120 -20.45 22.04 -2.02
N GLN A 121 -21.27 21.35 -1.21
CA GLN A 121 -22.63 21.80 -0.94
C GLN A 121 -22.49 23.10 -0.16
N SER A 122 -22.58 24.22 -0.86
CA SER A 122 -22.63 25.53 -0.23
C SER A 122 -23.84 25.58 0.70
N PHE A 123 -23.60 25.75 2.00
CA PHE A 123 -24.56 26.44 2.84
C PHE A 123 -24.66 27.87 2.30
N ASP A 124 -25.76 28.19 1.60
CA ASP A 124 -26.22 29.51 1.15
C ASP A 124 -25.29 30.47 0.38
N TYR A 125 -24.08 30.08 -0.01
CA TYR A 125 -23.21 30.93 -0.85
C TYR A 125 -22.76 30.23 -2.12
N SER A 126 -23.23 30.76 -3.27
CA SER A 126 -22.87 30.43 -4.65
C SER A 126 -21.59 29.58 -4.78
N PRO A 127 -21.63 28.38 -5.38
CA PRO A 127 -20.48 27.48 -5.45
C PRO A 127 -19.29 28.23 -6.03
N LEU A 128 -18.15 28.20 -5.31
CA LEU A 128 -16.91 28.75 -5.81
C LEU A 128 -16.53 27.98 -7.08
N GLN A 129 -16.76 28.59 -8.22
CA GLN A 129 -16.38 28.07 -9.52
C GLN A 129 -14.92 28.43 -9.78
N THR A 130 -14.17 27.51 -10.38
CA THR A 130 -12.91 27.87 -11.05
C THR A 130 -13.21 28.88 -12.17
N SER A 131 -12.20 29.61 -12.63
CA SER A 131 -12.31 30.55 -13.76
C SER A 131 -12.82 29.93 -15.08
N ARG A 132 -13.01 28.61 -15.13
CA ARG A 132 -13.59 27.85 -16.25
C ARG A 132 -14.97 27.25 -15.96
N GLY A 133 -15.68 27.73 -14.93
CA GLY A 133 -17.04 27.28 -14.60
C GLY A 133 -17.15 25.90 -13.96
N ARG A 134 -16.03 25.31 -13.49
CA ARG A 134 -16.02 23.99 -12.82
C ARG A 134 -16.13 24.16 -11.32
N GLU A 135 -16.99 23.39 -10.65
CA GLU A 135 -17.16 23.44 -9.18
C GLU A 135 -15.88 23.02 -8.46
N MET A 136 -15.53 23.74 -7.39
CA MET A 136 -14.49 23.30 -6.46
C MET A 136 -15.00 22.12 -5.61
N MET A 137 -14.16 21.10 -5.46
CA MET A 137 -14.50 19.89 -4.71
C MET A 137 -13.97 19.90 -3.28
N VAL A 138 -14.73 19.33 -2.36
CA VAL A 138 -14.24 18.95 -1.03
C VAL A 138 -13.58 17.59 -1.14
N ALA A 139 -12.29 17.52 -0.83
CA ALA A 139 -11.56 16.26 -0.67
C ALA A 139 -11.82 15.71 0.73
N THR A 140 -12.39 14.51 0.84
CA THR A 140 -12.52 13.80 2.12
C THR A 140 -11.78 12.47 2.05
N PRO A 141 -10.94 12.12 3.03
CA PRO A 141 -10.26 10.83 3.04
C PRO A 141 -11.27 9.68 2.94
N ILE A 142 -11.01 8.72 2.05
CA ILE A 142 -11.84 7.51 1.97
C ILE A 142 -11.67 6.72 3.26
N ARG A 143 -12.78 6.53 3.98
CA ARG A 143 -12.81 5.78 5.24
C ARG A 143 -13.17 4.32 5.05
N ARG A 144 -13.87 4.00 3.96
CA ARG A 144 -14.32 2.65 3.64
C ARG A 144 -13.84 2.26 2.26
N TRP A 145 -12.88 1.36 2.24
CA TRP A 145 -12.30 0.81 1.02
C TRP A 145 -13.00 -0.48 0.60
N ASP A 146 -12.99 -0.73 -0.70
CA ASP A 146 -13.41 -2.00 -1.28
C ASP A 146 -12.24 -2.60 -2.07
N VAL A 147 -12.19 -3.94 -2.11
CA VAL A 147 -11.32 -4.65 -3.03
C VAL A 147 -11.88 -4.54 -4.45
N VAL A 148 -11.02 -4.27 -5.42
CA VAL A 148 -11.37 -4.16 -6.84
C VAL A 148 -10.77 -5.33 -7.59
N LYS A 149 -11.62 -6.03 -8.34
CA LYS A 149 -11.22 -7.15 -9.20
C LYS A 149 -10.99 -6.67 -10.63
N PHE A 150 -9.92 -7.15 -11.24
CA PHE A 150 -9.50 -6.88 -12.60
C PHE A 150 -9.40 -8.20 -13.36
N SER A 151 -10.06 -8.29 -14.51
CA SER A 151 -10.13 -9.49 -15.36
C SER A 151 -8.85 -9.72 -16.12
N ASP A 152 -8.12 -8.66 -16.40
CA ASP A 152 -6.89 -8.70 -17.15
C ASP A 152 -5.89 -7.64 -16.66
N THR A 153 -4.77 -7.60 -17.37
CA THR A 153 -3.65 -6.71 -17.12
C THR A 153 -3.81 -5.36 -17.84
N SER A 154 -4.99 -5.06 -18.40
CA SER A 154 -5.22 -3.87 -19.23
C SER A 154 -4.96 -2.56 -18.47
N MET A 155 -5.20 -2.54 -17.17
CA MET A 155 -4.85 -1.42 -16.32
C MET A 155 -3.34 -1.15 -16.33
N ILE A 156 -2.50 -2.19 -16.35
CA ILE A 156 -1.03 -2.07 -16.48
C ILE A 156 -0.64 -1.60 -17.88
N ARG A 157 -1.34 -2.09 -18.91
CA ARG A 157 -1.17 -1.57 -20.27
C ARG A 157 -1.52 -0.10 -20.35
N SER A 158 -2.48 0.39 -19.57
CA SER A 158 -2.81 1.82 -19.53
C SER A 158 -1.71 2.68 -18.88
N TRP A 159 -0.87 2.10 -18.01
CA TRP A 159 0.34 2.76 -17.49
C TRP A 159 1.48 2.77 -18.51
N ALA A 160 1.63 1.70 -19.31
CA ALA A 160 2.69 1.59 -20.32
C ALA A 160 2.34 2.27 -21.67
N ARG A 161 1.06 2.54 -21.94
CA ARG A 161 0.57 3.17 -23.17
C ARG A 161 0.20 4.64 -22.92
N GLU A 162 1.18 5.39 -22.43
CA GLU A 162 1.11 6.80 -22.02
C GLU A 162 0.32 7.73 -22.97
N ASP A 163 0.20 7.40 -24.27
CA ASP A 163 -0.48 8.25 -25.26
C ASP A 163 -1.52 7.58 -26.20
N MET A 164 -1.68 6.25 -26.20
CA MET A 164 -2.53 5.59 -27.22
C MET A 164 -4.00 5.41 -26.82
N ASP A 165 -4.32 5.43 -25.53
CA ASP A 165 -5.69 5.30 -25.03
C ASP A 165 -6.05 6.51 -24.15
N PRO A 166 -6.78 7.52 -24.67
CA PRO A 166 -7.12 8.72 -23.91
C PRO A 166 -8.03 8.45 -22.70
N GLU A 167 -8.67 7.28 -22.63
CA GLU A 167 -9.51 6.86 -21.50
C GLU A 167 -8.74 5.96 -20.50
N GLY A 168 -7.46 5.71 -20.73
CA GLY A 168 -6.60 4.92 -19.84
C GLY A 168 -6.31 5.63 -18.51
N ILE A 169 -5.92 4.87 -17.48
CA ILE A 169 -5.67 5.41 -16.12
C ILE A 169 -4.57 6.47 -16.13
N TYR A 170 -3.46 6.24 -16.83
CA TYR A 170 -2.33 7.17 -16.82
C TYR A 170 -2.68 8.54 -17.44
N PRO A 171 -3.26 8.63 -18.65
CA PRO A 171 -3.72 9.91 -19.18
C PRO A 171 -4.69 10.66 -18.25
N LEU A 172 -5.61 9.96 -17.59
CA LEU A 172 -6.56 10.57 -16.65
C LEU A 172 -5.89 11.08 -15.38
N VAL A 173 -4.90 10.34 -14.85
CA VAL A 173 -4.03 10.77 -13.74
C VAL A 173 -3.20 12.00 -14.16
N ASN A 174 -2.67 11.99 -15.38
CA ASN A 174 -1.75 13.02 -15.84
C ASN A 174 -2.47 14.34 -16.23
N ARG A 175 -3.59 14.24 -16.95
CA ARG A 175 -4.29 15.36 -17.58
C ARG A 175 -5.55 15.79 -16.82
N GLY A 176 -6.08 14.93 -15.94
CA GLY A 176 -7.40 15.12 -15.33
C GLY A 176 -8.53 14.74 -16.28
N TYR A 177 -9.75 14.68 -15.74
CA TYR A 177 -10.93 14.23 -16.48
C TYR A 177 -12.22 14.84 -15.95
N ALA A 178 -13.26 14.86 -16.78
CA ALA A 178 -14.60 15.29 -16.39
C ALA A 178 -15.43 14.08 -15.92
N GLU A 179 -16.12 14.23 -14.79
CA GLU A 179 -17.04 13.22 -14.26
C GLU A 179 -18.30 13.91 -13.76
N THR A 180 -19.45 13.24 -13.87
CA THR A 180 -20.69 13.74 -13.28
C THR A 180 -20.75 13.34 -11.80
N ALA A 181 -20.71 14.32 -10.89
CA ALA A 181 -20.94 14.11 -9.47
C ALA A 181 -22.20 14.85 -9.04
N ALA A 182 -23.13 14.16 -8.37
CA ALA A 182 -24.42 14.71 -7.97
C ALA A 182 -25.17 15.45 -9.10
N GLY A 183 -25.11 14.91 -10.32
CA GLY A 183 -25.77 15.47 -11.51
C GLY A 183 -25.06 16.66 -12.16
N LYS A 184 -23.87 17.07 -11.67
CA LYS A 184 -23.10 18.19 -12.23
C LYS A 184 -21.76 17.75 -12.81
N PRO A 185 -21.31 18.35 -13.92
CA PRO A 185 -19.98 18.08 -14.47
C PRO A 185 -18.91 18.68 -13.55
N VAL A 186 -18.08 17.81 -13.01
CA VAL A 186 -16.94 18.14 -12.16
C VAL A 186 -15.67 17.79 -12.90
N TRP A 187 -14.66 18.66 -12.80
CA TRP A 187 -13.32 18.35 -13.28
C TRP A 187 -12.45 17.83 -12.15
N LYS A 188 -11.92 16.63 -12.32
CA LYS A 188 -11.03 15.97 -11.36
C LYS A 188 -9.59 16.01 -11.85
N THR A 189 -8.66 16.32 -10.96
CA THR A 189 -7.23 16.49 -11.28
C THR A 189 -6.39 15.75 -10.27
N TYR A 190 -5.96 14.55 -10.62
CA TYR A 190 -5.21 13.69 -9.72
C TYR A 190 -3.99 14.37 -9.07
N LYS A 191 -3.20 15.12 -9.84
CA LYS A 191 -2.01 15.82 -9.33
C LYS A 191 -2.35 16.87 -8.27
N LEU A 192 -3.27 17.77 -8.55
CA LEU A 192 -3.67 18.81 -7.59
C LEU A 192 -4.37 18.20 -6.36
N ASP A 193 -5.12 17.13 -6.58
CA ASP A 193 -5.85 16.37 -5.56
C ASP A 193 -4.88 15.72 -4.57
N VAL A 194 -3.83 15.07 -5.07
CA VAL A 194 -2.80 14.49 -4.22
C VAL A 194 -1.99 15.57 -3.51
N GLU A 195 -1.57 16.66 -4.17
CA GLU A 195 -0.87 17.79 -3.52
C GLU A 195 -1.65 18.36 -2.34
N ARG A 196 -2.94 18.63 -2.53
CA ARG A 196 -3.83 19.14 -1.48
C ARG A 196 -3.98 18.13 -0.35
N GLY A 197 -4.10 16.85 -0.69
CA GLY A 197 -4.14 15.77 0.29
C GLY A 197 -2.84 15.66 1.11
N GLN A 198 -1.68 15.88 0.48
CA GLN A 198 -0.38 15.85 1.16
C GLN A 198 -0.25 16.98 2.18
N GLN A 199 -0.66 18.20 1.83
CA GLN A 199 -0.66 19.33 2.76
C GLN A 199 -1.45 19.04 4.04
N GLN A 200 -2.55 18.28 3.94
CA GLN A 200 -3.36 17.86 5.08
C GLN A 200 -2.75 16.68 5.85
N ARG A 201 -1.96 15.82 5.19
CA ARG A 201 -1.35 14.61 5.78
C ARG A 201 -0.18 14.89 6.70
N PHE A 202 0.56 15.98 6.50
CA PHE A 202 1.65 16.38 7.41
C PHE A 202 1.16 16.53 8.86
N PHE A 203 -0.08 16.98 9.06
CA PHE A 203 -0.65 17.24 10.38
C PHE A 203 -1.46 16.08 10.96
N ARG A 204 -1.43 14.88 10.34
CA ARG A 204 -2.09 13.69 10.90
C ARG A 204 -1.30 13.16 12.10
N GLY A 205 -2.02 12.56 13.05
CA GLY A 205 -1.43 12.01 14.27
C GLY A 205 -0.31 10.99 13.99
N GLY A 206 -0.49 10.11 13.00
CA GLY A 206 0.53 9.11 12.60
C GLY A 206 1.81 9.70 12.01
N ASN A 207 1.76 10.97 11.58
CA ASN A 207 2.87 11.68 10.95
C ASN A 207 3.43 12.80 11.86
N LEU A 208 2.87 12.98 13.07
CA LEU A 208 3.23 14.05 14.00
C LEU A 208 4.72 14.01 14.39
N ALA A 209 5.32 12.82 14.45
CA ALA A 209 6.75 12.64 14.68
C ALA A 209 7.65 13.31 13.61
N MET A 210 7.11 13.59 12.41
CA MET A 210 7.81 14.34 11.38
C MET A 210 7.72 15.86 11.59
N VAL A 211 6.70 16.34 12.28
CA VAL A 211 6.40 17.77 12.49
C VAL A 211 7.04 18.28 13.78
N VAL A 212 7.17 17.42 14.79
CA VAL A 212 7.59 17.81 16.15
C VAL A 212 9.11 17.66 16.39
N GLY A 213 9.90 17.36 15.35
CA GLY A 213 11.36 17.19 15.47
C GLY A 213 12.15 18.03 14.47
N ASP A 214 13.01 18.92 14.98
CA ASP A 214 13.86 19.81 14.18
C ASP A 214 15.19 19.16 13.74
N THR A 215 15.47 17.91 14.11
CA THR A 215 16.78 17.30 13.83
C THR A 215 16.74 16.30 12.69
N LEU A 216 17.42 16.69 11.60
CA LEU A 216 17.75 15.84 10.44
C LEU A 216 18.50 14.55 10.83
N ALA A 217 19.18 14.56 11.98
CA ALA A 217 19.79 13.39 12.60
C ALA A 217 18.84 12.82 13.66
N ARG A 218 18.39 11.59 13.47
CA ARG A 218 17.65 10.83 14.49
C ARG A 218 18.64 10.18 15.46
N GLY A 219 18.32 10.18 16.74
CA GLY A 219 19.15 9.52 17.75
C GLY A 219 19.25 8.02 17.51
N THR A 220 20.31 7.39 18.04
CA THR A 220 20.51 5.94 17.95
C THR A 220 19.35 5.13 18.54
N VAL A 221 18.73 5.64 19.62
CA VAL A 221 17.54 5.06 20.25
C VAL A 221 16.34 5.08 19.30
N ASP A 222 16.07 6.24 18.70
CA ASP A 222 14.96 6.43 17.77
C ASP A 222 15.09 5.56 16.52
N ASN A 223 16.31 5.45 15.99
CA ASN A 223 16.62 4.59 14.86
C ASN A 223 16.41 3.12 15.22
N LEU A 224 16.81 2.70 16.42
CA LEU A 224 16.58 1.33 16.88
C LEU A 224 15.08 1.03 17.04
N VAL A 225 14.31 1.94 17.64
CA VAL A 225 12.85 1.79 17.78
C VAL A 225 12.18 1.65 16.41
N THR A 226 12.57 2.47 15.45
CA THR A 226 12.08 2.36 14.07
C THR A 226 12.48 1.05 13.42
N MET A 227 13.73 0.62 13.57
CA MET A 227 14.20 -0.65 13.02
C MET A 227 13.45 -1.84 13.63
N THR A 228 13.25 -1.86 14.95
CA THR A 228 12.48 -2.92 15.64
C THR A 228 11.04 -2.98 15.17
N THR A 229 10.38 -1.83 15.02
CA THR A 229 9.00 -1.76 14.53
C THR A 229 8.92 -2.21 13.06
N LEU A 230 9.86 -1.76 12.22
CA LEU A 230 9.95 -2.16 10.82
C LEU A 230 10.19 -3.66 10.68
N ALA A 231 11.12 -4.23 11.45
CA ALA A 231 11.40 -5.66 11.45
C ALA A 231 10.15 -6.48 11.82
N LYS A 232 9.39 -6.04 12.84
CA LYS A 232 8.12 -6.67 13.22
C LYS A 232 7.09 -6.62 12.08
N ASN A 233 6.94 -5.47 11.43
CA ASN A 233 6.02 -5.33 10.30
C ASN A 233 6.41 -6.25 9.13
N LEU A 234 7.69 -6.24 8.74
CA LEU A 234 8.20 -7.02 7.62
C LEU A 234 8.17 -8.53 7.88
N ALA A 235 8.43 -8.97 9.13
CA ALA A 235 8.25 -10.37 9.53
C ALA A 235 6.79 -10.83 9.37
N GLY A 236 5.84 -9.93 9.67
CA GLY A 236 4.41 -10.14 9.40
C GLY A 236 3.99 -9.84 7.96
N LYS A 237 4.93 -9.69 7.01
CA LYS A 237 4.66 -9.39 5.59
C LYS A 237 3.82 -8.11 5.37
N ARG A 238 3.90 -7.14 6.28
CA ARG A 238 3.16 -5.87 6.20
C ARG A 238 3.97 -4.79 5.49
N LEU A 239 3.43 -4.31 4.37
CA LEU A 239 4.01 -3.16 3.66
C LEU A 239 3.98 -1.90 4.51
N THR A 240 5.16 -1.33 4.69
CA THR A 240 5.38 -0.17 5.56
C THR A 240 5.91 0.99 4.74
N LEU A 241 5.32 2.17 4.87
CA LEU A 241 5.83 3.36 4.19
C LEU A 241 6.94 3.99 5.01
N LEU A 242 8.04 4.31 4.33
CA LEU A 242 9.22 4.92 4.92
C LEU A 242 9.45 6.28 4.28
N ASN A 243 9.49 7.34 5.08
CA ASN A 243 10.05 8.61 4.66
C ASN A 243 11.55 8.63 5.01
N LEU A 244 12.39 8.73 3.99
CA LEU A 244 13.84 8.85 4.08
C LEU A 244 14.21 10.32 3.99
N ARG A 245 14.89 10.86 5.01
CA ARG A 245 15.21 12.28 5.14
C ARG A 245 16.70 12.48 5.34
N TRP A 246 17.35 13.12 4.37
CA TRP A 246 18.74 13.58 4.46
C TRP A 246 18.84 15.09 4.71
N GLY A 247 17.73 15.82 4.55
CA GLY A 247 17.64 17.27 4.68
C GLY A 247 16.19 17.71 4.74
N MET A 248 15.91 18.97 5.08
CA MET A 248 14.52 19.49 5.09
C MET A 248 13.86 19.37 3.71
N MET A 249 14.65 19.61 2.66
CA MET A 249 14.21 19.54 1.26
C MET A 249 14.77 18.31 0.52
N ASP A 250 15.48 17.45 1.23
CA ASP A 250 16.13 16.25 0.69
C ASP A 250 15.46 15.03 1.35
N GLN A 251 14.31 14.65 0.79
CA GLN A 251 13.41 13.63 1.33
C GLN A 251 12.81 12.76 0.22
N HIS A 252 12.56 11.49 0.52
CA HIS A 252 11.95 10.54 -0.41
C HIS A 252 11.12 9.49 0.32
N VAL A 253 9.95 9.14 -0.22
CA VAL A 253 9.09 8.10 0.36
C VAL A 253 9.20 6.83 -0.45
N VAL A 254 9.30 5.70 0.25
CA VAL A 254 9.42 4.35 -0.33
C VAL A 254 8.54 3.35 0.42
N VAL A 255 8.29 2.19 -0.19
CA VAL A 255 7.52 1.10 0.45
C VAL A 255 8.44 -0.06 0.82
N ALA A 256 8.61 -0.36 2.10
CA ALA A 256 9.40 -1.52 2.54
C ALA A 256 8.65 -2.83 2.25
N LYS A 257 9.36 -3.76 1.60
CA LYS A 257 8.82 -5.05 1.14
C LYS A 257 9.28 -6.22 2.00
N ASN A 258 10.59 -6.34 2.19
CA ASN A 258 11.20 -7.42 2.97
C ASN A 258 12.56 -6.97 3.53
N MET A 259 13.21 -7.86 4.26
CA MET A 259 14.49 -7.60 4.89
C MET A 259 15.37 -8.85 4.87
N MET A 260 16.66 -8.65 4.63
CA MET A 260 17.71 -9.64 4.86
C MET A 260 18.65 -9.14 5.95
N GLU A 261 19.25 -10.08 6.66
CA GLU A 261 20.21 -9.79 7.72
C GLU A 261 21.57 -10.38 7.37
N ASN A 262 22.65 -9.61 7.58
CA ASN A 262 24.02 -10.11 7.60
C ASN A 262 24.74 -9.64 8.86
N GLU A 263 26.02 -9.95 9.04
CA GLU A 263 26.75 -9.63 10.28
C GLU A 263 26.73 -8.14 10.64
N ARG A 264 26.80 -7.25 9.64
CA ARG A 264 26.95 -5.81 9.84
C ARG A 264 25.66 -5.02 9.67
N TYR A 265 24.74 -5.49 8.83
CA TYR A 265 23.59 -4.73 8.36
C TYR A 265 22.29 -5.51 8.44
N TYR A 266 21.19 -4.79 8.66
CA TYR A 266 19.90 -5.17 8.09
C TYR A 266 19.76 -4.50 6.72
N ILE A 267 19.53 -5.29 5.67
CA ILE A 267 19.29 -4.84 4.30
C ILE A 267 17.78 -4.89 4.08
N ILE A 268 17.15 -3.73 3.96
CA ILE A 268 15.72 -3.58 3.73
C ILE A 268 15.52 -3.32 2.24
N PHE A 269 14.76 -4.19 1.59
CA PHE A 269 14.40 -3.99 0.19
C PHE A 269 13.11 -3.20 0.12
N VAL A 270 13.13 -2.17 -0.72
CA VAL A 270 12.03 -1.24 -0.87
C VAL A 270 11.59 -1.12 -2.31
N TYR A 271 10.30 -0.88 -2.49
CA TYR A 271 9.79 -0.30 -3.71
C TYR A 271 10.18 1.18 -3.74
N ASP A 272 10.90 1.59 -4.78
CA ASP A 272 11.21 2.99 -5.06
C ASP A 272 10.53 3.41 -6.37
N SER A 273 9.66 4.43 -6.32
CA SER A 273 8.98 4.95 -7.51
C SER A 273 9.91 5.56 -8.56
N ASN A 274 11.15 5.93 -8.17
CA ASN A 274 12.16 6.41 -9.10
C ASN A 274 12.92 5.27 -9.79
N ARG A 275 12.79 4.03 -9.29
CA ARG A 275 13.32 2.81 -9.90
C ARG A 275 12.29 1.67 -9.85
N PRO A 276 11.17 1.80 -10.56
CA PRO A 276 10.03 0.87 -10.47
C PRO A 276 10.34 -0.57 -10.89
N LEU A 277 11.44 -0.79 -11.64
CA LEU A 277 11.84 -2.11 -12.17
C LEU A 277 12.89 -2.81 -11.30
N ALA A 278 13.40 -2.16 -10.25
CA ALA A 278 14.43 -2.72 -9.38
C ALA A 278 14.14 -2.37 -7.92
N ASP A 279 14.51 -3.26 -6.99
CA ASP A 279 14.38 -2.93 -5.58
C ASP A 279 15.43 -1.89 -5.17
N GLY A 280 14.97 -0.85 -4.48
CA GLY A 280 15.83 0.03 -3.72
C GLY A 280 16.32 -0.69 -2.46
N MET A 281 17.48 -0.28 -1.95
CA MET A 281 18.03 -0.84 -0.71
C MET A 281 18.26 0.25 0.32
N ILE A 282 17.82 -0.02 1.54
CA ILE A 282 18.16 0.74 2.75
C ILE A 282 18.98 -0.19 3.66
N TYR A 283 20.06 0.32 4.20
CA TYR A 283 20.94 -0.38 5.11
C TYR A 283 20.80 0.20 6.51
N PHE A 284 20.55 -0.64 7.51
CA PHE A 284 20.71 -0.27 8.91
C PHE A 284 22.02 -0.85 9.42
N ASP A 285 23.00 -0.01 9.76
CA ASP A 285 24.26 -0.45 10.37
C ASP A 285 24.00 -0.86 11.83
N LYS A 286 24.20 -2.14 12.14
CA LYS A 286 23.91 -2.68 13.47
C LYS A 286 24.84 -2.16 14.55
N LYS A 287 26.05 -1.73 14.20
CA LYS A 287 27.04 -1.22 15.16
C LYS A 287 26.77 0.26 15.44
N GLN A 288 26.55 1.04 14.40
CA GLN A 288 26.35 2.49 14.50
C GLN A 288 24.89 2.86 14.82
N LYS A 289 23.94 1.95 14.60
CA LYS A 289 22.48 2.17 14.77
C LYS A 289 21.96 3.30 13.87
N THR A 290 22.43 3.33 12.62
CA THR A 290 22.15 4.39 11.66
C THR A 290 21.65 3.80 10.35
N PHE A 291 20.77 4.52 9.67
CA PHE A 291 20.23 4.13 8.37
C PHE A 291 20.98 4.83 7.23
N HIS A 292 21.13 4.13 6.12
CA HIS A 292 21.81 4.59 4.91
C HIS A 292 21.04 4.11 3.69
N ALA A 293 20.85 4.94 2.66
CA ALA A 293 20.25 4.49 1.39
C ALA A 293 20.91 5.16 0.18
N PRO A 294 22.20 4.86 -0.06
CA PRO A 294 23.01 5.57 -1.06
C PRO A 294 22.43 5.45 -2.48
N GLY A 295 21.92 4.28 -2.86
CA GLY A 295 21.34 4.05 -4.20
C GLY A 295 20.07 4.84 -4.46
N ILE A 296 19.29 5.14 -3.41
CA ILE A 296 18.06 5.95 -3.48
C ILE A 296 18.42 7.43 -3.48
N ARG A 297 19.33 7.86 -2.59
CA ARG A 297 19.88 9.22 -2.56
C ARG A 297 20.67 9.57 -3.82
N ALA A 298 21.13 8.63 -4.63
CA ALA A 298 21.78 8.97 -5.90
C ALA A 298 20.78 9.50 -6.96
N LEU A 299 19.47 9.38 -6.73
CA LEU A 299 18.44 9.60 -7.74
C LEU A 299 17.66 10.91 -7.63
N LEU A 300 17.71 11.64 -6.52
CA LEU A 300 16.88 12.84 -6.38
C LEU A 300 17.52 14.08 -7.06
N PRO A 301 16.72 15.06 -7.50
CA PRO A 301 17.14 16.08 -8.47
C PRO A 301 18.14 17.13 -7.97
N LYS A 302 18.40 17.22 -6.66
CA LYS A 302 19.22 18.29 -6.04
C LYS A 302 20.46 17.79 -5.29
N HIS A 303 20.88 16.55 -5.51
CA HIS A 303 22.03 16.04 -4.80
C HIS A 303 23.35 16.56 -5.39
N VAL A 304 24.12 17.25 -4.55
CA VAL A 304 25.57 17.33 -4.74
C VAL A 304 26.08 15.90 -4.59
N ALA A 305 26.67 15.33 -5.64
CA ALA A 305 27.40 14.06 -5.56
C ALA A 305 28.38 14.17 -4.38
N GLY A 306 28.10 13.49 -3.27
CA GLY A 306 28.70 13.87 -2.00
C GLY A 306 28.15 13.09 -0.82
N ASP A 307 28.91 12.06 -0.48
CA ASP A 307 28.81 11.20 0.70
C ASP A 307 27.72 10.13 0.69
N GLU A 308 28.00 8.99 0.05
CA GLU A 308 27.21 7.76 0.13
C GLU A 308 27.03 7.24 1.57
N LYS A 309 27.82 7.74 2.53
CA LYS A 309 27.75 7.38 3.95
C LYS A 309 26.86 8.32 4.75
N LYS A 310 26.22 9.31 4.11
CA LYS A 310 25.32 10.22 4.80
C LYS A 310 24.12 9.45 5.34
N GLU A 311 23.95 9.55 6.64
CA GLU A 311 22.85 8.94 7.36
C GLU A 311 21.50 9.50 6.89
N ALA A 312 20.53 8.61 6.75
CA ALA A 312 19.13 8.95 6.50
C ALA A 312 18.35 8.91 7.82
N GLY A 313 17.60 9.97 8.11
CA GLY A 313 16.49 9.86 9.05
C GLY A 313 15.39 9.02 8.42
N VAL A 314 15.04 7.87 9.00
CA VAL A 314 13.97 7.00 8.49
C VAL A 314 12.75 7.13 9.37
N PHE A 315 11.59 7.45 8.82
CA PHE A 315 10.33 7.58 9.57
C PHE A 315 9.29 6.61 9.02
N LEU A 316 8.60 5.91 9.92
CA LEU A 316 7.41 5.12 9.58
C LEU A 316 6.25 6.10 9.40
N VAL A 317 5.62 6.12 8.24
CA VAL A 317 4.58 7.11 7.91
C VAL A 317 3.27 6.45 7.47
N ASP A 318 2.16 7.16 7.65
CA ASP A 318 0.82 6.71 7.28
C ASP A 318 0.47 5.29 7.79
N GLU A 319 0.94 4.91 8.98
CA GLU A 319 0.59 3.60 9.59
C GLU A 319 -0.90 3.54 9.96
N ASP A 320 -1.50 4.68 10.29
CA ASP A 320 -2.92 4.86 10.56
C ASP A 320 -3.82 4.55 9.35
N ASP A 321 -3.32 4.80 8.14
CA ASP A 321 -4.01 4.46 6.89
C ASP A 321 -4.06 2.95 6.62
N ARG A 322 -3.33 2.10 7.36
CA ARG A 322 -3.30 0.65 7.13
C ARG A 322 -4.57 -0.04 7.61
N ALA A 323 -5.06 0.31 8.80
CA ALA A 323 -6.23 -0.32 9.41
C ALA A 323 -7.47 -0.36 8.50
N PRO A 324 -7.90 0.74 7.85
CA PRO A 324 -9.06 0.70 6.96
C PRO A 324 -8.82 -0.13 5.68
N LEU A 325 -7.57 -0.32 5.25
CA LEU A 325 -7.21 -1.19 4.13
C LEU A 325 -7.25 -2.67 4.54
N GLU A 326 -6.68 -3.00 5.70
CA GLU A 326 -6.75 -4.36 6.30
C GLU A 326 -8.19 -4.79 6.56
N GLU A 327 -9.03 -3.87 7.03
CA GLU A 327 -10.45 -4.12 7.21
C GLU A 327 -11.15 -4.45 5.88
N ALA A 328 -10.82 -3.73 4.80
CA ALA A 328 -11.36 -4.00 3.47
C ALA A 328 -10.92 -5.37 2.94
N MET A 329 -9.64 -5.74 3.12
CA MET A 329 -9.14 -7.07 2.76
C MET A 329 -9.88 -8.17 3.52
N LEU A 330 -10.02 -8.00 4.84
CA LEU A 330 -10.70 -8.98 5.69
C LEU A 330 -12.18 -9.14 5.30
N ARG A 331 -12.89 -8.01 5.05
CA ARG A 331 -14.27 -8.05 4.56
C ARG A 331 -14.39 -8.78 3.23
N HIS A 332 -13.48 -8.52 2.30
CA HIS A 332 -13.45 -9.20 1.00
C HIS A 332 -13.29 -10.71 1.15
N TYR A 333 -12.28 -11.18 1.88
CA TYR A 333 -12.06 -12.62 2.02
C TYR A 333 -13.14 -13.33 2.84
N ARG A 334 -13.78 -12.64 3.79
CA ARG A 334 -14.98 -13.19 4.47
C ARG A 334 -16.10 -13.42 3.46
N ALA A 335 -16.32 -12.50 2.54
CA ALA A 335 -17.32 -12.68 1.49
C ALA A 335 -16.95 -13.84 0.55
N GLU A 336 -15.70 -13.96 0.11
CA GLU A 336 -15.26 -15.09 -0.73
C GLU A 336 -15.36 -16.44 0.00
N CYS A 337 -15.07 -16.49 1.29
CA CYS A 337 -15.26 -17.67 2.13
C CYS A 337 -16.72 -18.09 2.30
N ASN A 338 -17.68 -17.16 2.15
CA ASN A 338 -19.12 -17.44 2.26
C ASN A 338 -19.81 -17.80 0.94
N LYS A 339 -19.13 -17.69 -0.21
CA LYS A 339 -19.63 -18.15 -1.51
C LYS A 339 -19.72 -19.67 -1.60
#